data_AF-A0AAX1N4Y8-F1
#
_entry.id   AF-A0AAX1N4Y8-F1
#
_cell.length_a   1.000
_cell.length_b   1.000
_cell.length_c   1.000
_cell.angle_alpha   90.00
_cell.angle_beta   90.00
_cell.angle_gamma   90.00
#
_symmetry.space_group_name_H-M   'P 1'
#
loop_
_entity.id
_entity.type
_entity.pdbx_description
1 polymer ?
#
loop_
_entity_poly.entity_id
_entity_poly.type
_entity_poly.pdbx_seq_one_letter_code
_entity_poly.pdbx_strand_id
1 'polypeptide(L)'
;MNWKTLNELDQLDQIVEESHQHRVMILKHSTRCSISSMALNRLERSWEEDNNVTPYYLDLIQYRPISNTIAEKFGVEHQSPQVIVLENGKVVYTASHMGISYNEVLA
;
A
#
# COMPACT_ATOMS: atom_id res chain seq x y z
N MET A 1 9.06 9.40 6.29
CA MET A 1 8.55 8.21 5.60
C MET A 1 9.33 8.01 4.31
N ASN A 2 9.90 6.83 4.09
CA ASN A 2 10.71 6.50 2.91
C ASN A 2 9.94 5.56 1.98
N TRP A 3 9.07 6.14 1.12
CA TRP A 3 8.30 5.36 0.15
C TRP A 3 9.20 4.67 -0.87
N LYS A 4 9.06 3.35 -1.01
CA LYS A 4 9.54 2.63 -2.19
C LYS A 4 8.54 2.79 -3.33
N THR A 5 8.99 3.22 -4.50
CA THR A 5 8.13 3.35 -5.68
C THR A 5 7.79 1.97 -6.23
N LEU A 6 6.50 1.70 -6.42
CA LEU A 6 5.98 0.54 -7.13
C LEU A 6 5.60 0.96 -8.55
N ASN A 7 6.44 0.62 -9.53
CA ASN A 7 6.28 1.02 -10.93
C ASN A 7 6.61 -0.12 -11.93
N GLU A 8 7.04 -1.28 -11.45
CA GLU A 8 7.30 -2.49 -12.24
C GLU A 8 6.51 -3.67 -11.66
N LEU A 9 6.05 -4.58 -12.53
CA LEU A 9 5.23 -5.72 -12.11
C LEU A 9 6.01 -6.73 -11.26
N ASP A 10 7.29 -6.95 -11.55
CA ASP A 10 8.14 -7.92 -10.84
C ASP A 10 8.37 -7.54 -9.38
N GLN A 11 8.20 -6.26 -9.04
CA GLN A 11 8.23 -5.80 -7.64
C GLN A 11 7.11 -6.41 -6.80
N LEU A 12 6.02 -6.90 -7.41
CA LEU A 12 4.96 -7.59 -6.66
C LEU A 12 5.44 -8.92 -6.09
N ASP A 13 6.35 -9.63 -6.76
CA ASP A 13 6.98 -10.83 -6.19
C ASP A 13 7.98 -10.47 -5.09
N GLN A 14 8.73 -9.38 -5.27
CA GLN A 14 9.64 -8.86 -4.25
C GLN A 14 8.90 -8.46 -2.97
N ILE A 15 7.74 -7.80 -3.10
CA ILE A 15 6.87 -7.44 -1.97
C ILE A 15 6.41 -8.69 -1.21
N VAL A 16 6.03 -9.76 -1.91
CA VAL A 16 5.62 -11.02 -1.28
C VAL A 16 6.79 -11.62 -0.50
N GLU A 17 7.98 -11.71 -1.11
CA GLU A 17 9.18 -12.23 -0.44
C GLU A 17 9.59 -11.37 0.76
N GLU A 18 9.62 -10.05 0.60
CA GLU A 18 9.95 -9.09 1.66
C GLU A 18 8.95 -9.20 2.83
N SER A 19 7.68 -9.49 2.54
CA SER A 19 6.66 -9.70 3.58
C SER A 19 6.90 -10.89 4.50
N HIS A 20 7.78 -11.83 4.14
CA HIS A 20 8.20 -12.92 5.02
C HIS A 20 9.24 -12.50 6.07
N GLN A 21 9.90 -11.35 5.88
CA GLN A 21 10.91 -10.84 6.82
C GLN A 21 10.32 -9.81 7.78
N HIS A 22 9.46 -8.93 7.26
CA HIS A 22 8.76 -7.91 8.01
C HIS A 22 7.52 -7.47 7.24
N ARG A 23 6.61 -6.70 7.86
CA ARG A 23 5.38 -6.27 7.17
C ARG A 23 5.70 -5.37 5.99
N VAL A 24 4.87 -5.45 4.96
CA VAL A 24 4.94 -4.56 3.78
C VAL A 24 3.58 -3.91 3.59
N MET A 25 3.56 -2.58 3.47
CA MET A 25 2.35 -1.82 3.19
C MET A 25 2.40 -1.28 1.76
N ILE A 26 1.37 -1.50 0.96
CA ILE A 26 1.19 -0.86 -0.35
C ILE A 26 0.10 0.19 -0.24
N LEU A 27 0.39 1.42 -0.65
CA LEU A 27 -0.60 2.46 -0.88
C LEU A 27 -0.87 2.59 -2.39
N LYS A 28 -2.08 2.25 -2.83
CA LYS A 28 -2.60 2.65 -4.13
C LYS A 28 -3.11 4.08 -4.02
N HIS A 29 -2.41 5.01 -4.67
CA HIS A 29 -2.74 6.42 -4.65
C HIS A 29 -3.18 6.92 -6.04
N SER A 30 -4.33 7.58 -6.10
CA SER A 30 -4.75 8.35 -7.27
C SER A 30 -4.33 9.80 -7.13
N THR A 31 -3.39 10.22 -7.98
CA THR A 31 -2.86 11.60 -8.02
C THR A 31 -3.89 12.66 -8.44
N ARG A 32 -5.09 12.24 -8.86
CA ARG A 32 -6.19 13.12 -9.30
C ARG A 32 -7.38 13.13 -8.33
N CYS A 33 -7.28 12.46 -7.18
CA CYS A 33 -8.36 12.34 -6.20
C CYS A 33 -7.96 13.02 -4.88
N SER A 34 -8.71 14.05 -4.46
CA SER A 34 -8.44 14.78 -3.21
C SER A 34 -8.51 13.89 -1.97
N ILE A 35 -9.43 12.91 -1.94
CA ILE A 35 -9.51 11.92 -0.85
C ILE A 35 -8.23 11.08 -0.79
N SER A 36 -7.65 10.75 -1.94
CA SER A 36 -6.39 10.02 -2.02
C SER A 36 -5.22 10.85 -1.48
N SER A 37 -5.16 12.14 -1.83
CA SER A 37 -4.18 13.08 -1.26
C SER A 37 -4.34 13.25 0.24
N MET A 38 -5.57 13.33 0.74
CA MET A 38 -5.82 13.40 2.19
C MET A 38 -5.38 12.13 2.92
N ALA A 39 -5.62 10.94 2.36
CA ALA A 39 -5.16 9.68 2.95
C ALA A 39 -3.63 9.59 2.98
N LEU A 40 -2.96 9.90 1.87
CA LEU A 40 -1.48 9.95 1.80
C LEU A 40 -0.90 10.90 2.85
N ASN A 41 -1.38 12.15 2.88
CA ASN A 41 -0.91 13.16 3.84
C ASN A 41 -1.08 12.73 5.31
N ARG A 42 -2.17 12.02 5.64
CA ARG A 42 -2.42 11.52 7.00
C ARG A 42 -1.45 10.41 7.38
N LEU A 43 -1.17 9.48 6.46
CA LEU A 43 -0.18 8.43 6.67
C LEU A 43 1.21 9.04 6.89
N GLU A 44 1.65 9.93 5.99
CA GLU A 44 2.98 10.55 6.07
C GLU A 44 3.20 11.34 7.37
N ARG A 45 2.17 12.05 7.84
CA ARG A 45 2.23 12.81 9.11
C ARG A 45 2.29 11.93 10.34
N SER A 46 1.71 10.74 10.28
CA SER A 46 1.64 9.81 11.41
C SER A 46 2.77 8.80 11.41
N TRP A 47 3.55 8.72 10.32
CA TRP A 47 4.53 7.68 10.12
C TRP A 47 5.74 7.80 11.04
N GLU A 48 5.99 6.77 11.84
CA GLU A 48 7.21 6.59 12.63
C GLU A 48 8.19 5.68 11.88
N GLU A 49 9.47 6.05 11.76
CA GLU A 49 10.46 5.30 10.97
C GLU A 49 10.81 3.91 11.55
N ASP A 50 10.60 3.68 12.85
CA ASP A 50 11.01 2.45 13.57
C ASP A 50 9.86 1.44 13.73
N ASN A 51 8.93 1.39 12.78
CA ASN A 51 7.70 0.59 12.88
C ASN A 51 7.77 -0.80 12.21
N ASN A 52 8.94 -1.21 11.70
CA ASN A 52 9.18 -2.49 11.01
C ASN A 52 8.18 -2.79 9.86
N VAL A 53 7.68 -1.75 9.19
CA VAL A 53 6.85 -1.85 7.99
C VAL A 53 7.57 -1.17 6.83
N THR A 54 7.75 -1.87 5.71
CA THR A 54 8.21 -1.21 4.48
C THR A 54 7.02 -0.61 3.72
N PRO A 55 7.02 0.70 3.45
CA PRO A 55 5.96 1.33 2.69
C PRO A 55 6.28 1.40 1.18
N TYR A 56 5.36 0.92 0.36
CA TYR A 56 5.34 1.04 -1.10
C TYR A 56 4.27 2.00 -1.56
N TYR A 57 4.61 2.86 -2.52
CA TYR A 57 3.70 3.81 -3.14
C TYR A 57 3.48 3.47 -4.60
N LEU A 58 2.22 3.36 -5.01
CA LEU A 58 1.80 3.20 -6.40
C LEU A 58 1.00 4.42 -6.86
N ASP A 59 1.50 5.13 -7.88
CA ASP A 59 0.64 6.01 -8.67
C ASP A 59 -0.25 5.15 -9.58
N LEU A 60 -1.47 4.88 -9.13
CA LEU A 60 -2.37 4.00 -9.89
C LEU A 60 -2.89 4.63 -11.18
N ILE A 61 -2.84 5.96 -11.32
CA ILE A 61 -3.25 6.64 -12.55
C ILE A 61 -2.23 6.35 -13.64
N GLN A 62 -0.94 6.39 -13.30
CA GLN A 62 0.15 6.06 -14.22
C GLN A 62 0.29 4.55 -14.44
N TYR A 63 0.11 3.73 -13.40
CA TYR A 63 0.40 2.29 -13.41
C TYR A 63 -0.85 1.43 -13.17
N ARG A 64 -1.93 1.70 -13.93
CA ARG A 64 -3.19 0.93 -13.87
C ARG A 64 -3.01 -0.60 -13.99
N PRO A 65 -2.13 -1.12 -14.88
CA PRO A 65 -1.92 -2.57 -14.96
C PRO A 65 -1.41 -3.18 -13.65
N ILE A 66 -0.48 -2.49 -12.97
CA ILE A 66 0.03 -2.93 -11.66
C ILE A 66 -1.09 -2.87 -10.62
N SER A 67 -1.87 -1.79 -10.61
CA SER A 67 -3.00 -1.64 -9.67
C SER A 67 -4.05 -2.75 -9.80
N ASN A 68 -4.32 -3.21 -11.03
CA ASN A 68 -5.24 -4.33 -11.29
C ASN A 68 -4.61 -5.66 -10.89
N THR A 69 -3.35 -5.89 -11.24
CA THR A 69 -2.62 -7.10 -10.86
C THR A 69 -2.55 -7.26 -9.34
N ILE A 70 -2.38 -6.17 -8.59
CA ILE A 70 -2.44 -6.21 -7.11
C ILE A 70 -3.81 -6.71 -6.62
N ALA A 71 -4.91 -6.24 -7.23
CA ALA A 71 -6.26 -6.68 -6.84
C ALA A 71 -6.46 -8.18 -7.10
N GLU A 72 -6.03 -8.66 -8.27
CA GLU A 72 -6.11 -10.07 -8.66
C GLU A 72 -5.19 -10.95 -7.80
N LYS A 73 -3.90 -10.61 -7.72
CA LYS A 73 -2.86 -11.39 -7.05
C LYS A 73 -3.13 -11.53 -5.55
N PHE A 74 -3.64 -10.49 -4.92
CA PHE A 74 -3.88 -10.46 -3.48
C PHE A 74 -5.34 -10.71 -3.10
N GLY A 75 -6.22 -10.95 -4.09
CA GLY A 75 -7.63 -11.28 -3.84
C GLY A 75 -8.40 -10.14 -3.14
N VAL A 76 -8.05 -8.89 -3.40
CA VAL A 76 -8.71 -7.71 -2.82
C VAL A 76 -9.46 -6.94 -3.89
N GLU A 77 -10.60 -6.34 -3.54
CA GLU A 77 -11.29 -5.44 -4.45
C GLU A 77 -10.41 -4.23 -4.81
N HIS A 78 -10.49 -3.79 -6.06
CA HIS A 78 -9.81 -2.58 -6.50
C HIS A 78 -10.45 -1.35 -5.85
N GLN A 79 -9.67 -0.59 -5.07
CA GLN A 79 -10.09 0.66 -4.44
C GLN A 79 -9.01 1.74 -4.59
N SER A 80 -9.40 3.02 -4.46
CA SER A 80 -8.47 4.15 -4.49
C SER A 80 -9.02 5.37 -3.70
N PRO A 81 -8.32 5.86 -2.66
CA PRO A 81 -7.07 5.32 -2.12
C PRO A 81 -7.31 3.97 -1.45
N GLN A 82 -6.30 3.10 -1.47
CA GLN A 82 -6.34 1.80 -0.80
C GLN A 82 -5.00 1.50 -0.17
N VAL A 83 -5.00 1.09 1.09
CA VAL A 83 -3.87 0.48 1.78
C VAL A 83 -4.07 -1.03 1.82
N ILE A 84 -3.01 -1.78 1.53
CA ILE A 84 -2.95 -3.23 1.64
C ILE A 84 -1.70 -3.57 2.44
N VAL A 85 -1.83 -4.36 3.50
CA VAL A 85 -0.69 -4.81 4.32
C VAL A 85 -0.51 -6.30 4.11
N LEU A 86 0.73 -6.68 3.81
CA LEU A 86 1.17 -8.05 3.66
C LEU A 86 2.08 -8.46 4.82
N GLU A 87 1.89 -9.69 5.28
CA GLU A 87 2.74 -10.39 6.24
C GLU A 87 2.77 -11.88 5.88
N ASN A 88 3.97 -12.47 5.87
CA ASN A 88 4.19 -13.88 5.51
C ASN A 88 3.54 -14.28 4.16
N GLY A 89 3.66 -13.40 3.17
CA GLY A 89 3.13 -13.60 1.81
C GLY A 89 1.61 -13.48 1.69
N LYS A 90 0.91 -13.03 2.74
CA LYS A 90 -0.56 -12.96 2.78
C LYS A 90 -1.02 -11.56 3.13
N VAL A 91 -2.18 -11.18 2.60
CA VAL A 91 -2.87 -9.96 3.03
C VAL A 91 -3.40 -10.18 4.44
N VAL A 92 -2.97 -9.32 5.37
CA VAL A 92 -3.45 -9.32 6.76
C VAL A 92 -4.38 -8.14 7.05
N TYR A 93 -4.28 -7.06 6.26
CA TYR A 93 -5.13 -5.89 6.42
C TYR A 93 -5.35 -5.14 5.11
N THR A 94 -6.53 -4.53 4.98
CA THR A 94 -6.90 -3.65 3.87
C THR A 94 -7.83 -2.55 4.38
N ALA A 95 -7.59 -1.32 3.94
CA ALA A 95 -8.50 -0.20 4.16
C ALA A 95 -8.52 0.73 2.95
N SER A 96 -9.60 1.49 2.79
CA SER A 96 -9.74 2.45 1.69
C SER A 96 -10.35 3.77 2.16
N HIS A 97 -10.16 4.82 1.37
CA HIS A 97 -10.77 6.14 1.59
C HIS A 97 -10.56 6.67 3.02
N MET A 98 -11.66 6.92 3.75
CA MET A 98 -11.65 7.45 5.11
C MET A 98 -11.28 6.42 6.16
N GLY A 99 -11.38 5.12 5.85
CA GLY A 99 -11.00 4.03 6.75
C GLY A 99 -9.49 3.83 6.86
N ILE A 100 -8.68 4.49 6.02
CA ILE A 100 -7.23 4.42 6.14
C ILE A 100 -6.79 5.14 7.43
N SER A 101 -6.21 4.38 8.35
CA SER A 101 -5.70 4.82 9.65
C SER A 101 -4.31 4.22 9.89
N TYR A 102 -3.35 5.05 10.32
CA TYR A 102 -1.99 4.60 10.63
C TYR A 102 -1.95 3.55 11.76
N ASN A 103 -2.73 3.77 12.82
CA ASN A 103 -2.74 2.86 13.97
C ASN A 103 -3.27 1.48 13.60
N GLU A 104 -4.21 1.39 12.64
CA GLU A 104 -4.75 0.10 12.18
C GLU A 104 -3.79 -0.62 11.23
N VAL A 105 -2.95 0.12 10.51
CA VAL A 105 -1.87 -0.47 9.68
C VAL A 105 -0.82 -1.18 10.55
N LEU A 106 -0.59 -0.68 11.78
CA LEU A 106 0.39 -1.24 12.70
C LEU A 106 -0.17 -2.30 13.66
N ALA A 107 -1.49 -2.44 13.77
CA ALA A 107 -2.14 -3.41 14.66
C ALA A 107 -1.85 -4.86 14.26
#